data_AF-A0A0R2PPR9-F1
#
_entry.id   AF-A0A0R2PPR9-F1
#
_cell.length_a   1.000
_cell.length_b   1.000
_cell.length_c   1.000
_cell.angle_alpha   90.00
_cell.angle_beta   90.00
_cell.angle_gamma   90.00
#
_symmetry.space_group_name_H-M   'P 1'
#
loop_
_entity.id
_entity.type
_entity.pdbx_description
1 polymer ?
#
loop_
_entity_poly.entity_id
_entity_poly.type
_entity_poly.pdbx_seq_one_letter_code
_entity_poly.pdbx_strand_id
1 'polypeptide(L)' 'MNIDFNHLKKTNINYFSHGARLMIVSSKLILLGFAGIIHAVFPMIMLKTVSEGIKKLADEIAHF' A
#
# COMPACT_ATOMS: atom_id res chain seq x y z
N MET A 1 -6.63 20.03 4.83
CA MET A 1 -6.17 18.81 5.54
C MET A 1 -7.22 18.48 6.60
N ASN A 2 -7.93 17.37 6.47
CA ASN A 2 -8.91 16.95 7.47
C ASN A 2 -8.18 16.20 8.58
N ILE A 3 -7.91 16.91 9.68
CA ILE A 3 -7.25 16.31 10.85
C ILE A 3 -8.33 15.83 11.80
N ASP A 4 -8.64 14.53 11.78
CA ASP A 4 -9.53 13.90 12.75
C ASP A 4 -8.72 13.38 13.94
N PHE A 5 -8.59 14.21 14.97
CA PHE A 5 -7.91 13.85 16.23
C PHE A 5 -8.58 12.68 16.97
N ASN A 6 -9.82 12.32 16.62
CA ASN A 6 -10.55 11.19 17.20
C ASN A 6 -10.57 9.95 16.31
N HIS A 7 -9.85 9.95 15.17
CA HIS A 7 -9.83 8.85 14.20
C HIS A 7 -9.55 7.50 14.88
N LEU A 8 -8.55 7.45 15.77
CA LEU A 8 -8.12 6.21 16.42
C LEU A 8 -9.17 5.67 17.40
N LYS A 9 -9.90 6.58 18.07
CA LYS A 9 -11.02 6.22 18.96
C LYS A 9 -12.20 5.64 18.20
N LYS A 10 -12.49 6.15 17.00
CA LYS A 10 -13.59 5.68 16.14
C LYS A 10 -13.33 4.29 15.56
N THR A 11 -12.06 3.95 15.32
CA THR A 11 -11.68 2.67 14.69
C THR A 11 -11.28 1.58 15.69
N ASN A 12 -11.24 1.85 17.00
CA ASN A 12 -10.86 0.91 18.05
C ASN A 12 -9.53 0.16 17.79
N ILE A 13 -8.58 0.83 17.14
CA ILE A 13 -7.23 0.33 16.85
C ILE A 13 -6.22 1.25 17.52
N ASN A 14 -5.13 0.67 18.02
CA ASN A 14 -4.09 1.44 18.69
C ASN A 14 -3.22 2.21 17.66
N TYR A 15 -2.58 3.30 18.11
CA TYR A 15 -1.78 4.18 17.24
C TYR A 15 -0.65 3.43 16.52
N PHE A 16 0.00 2.50 17.21
CA PHE A 16 1.12 1.73 16.66
C PHE A 16 0.66 0.75 15.58
N SER A 17 -0.46 0.05 15.75
CA SER A 17 -1.00 -0.87 14.75
C SER A 17 -1.50 -0.12 13.52
N HIS A 18 -2.12 1.05 13.71
CA HIS A 18 -2.55 1.91 12.61
C HIS A 18 -1.35 2.44 11.81
N GLY A 19 -0.32 2.94 12.51
CA GLY A 19 0.92 3.41 11.88
C GLY A 19 1.68 2.30 11.15
N ALA A 20 1.84 1.14 11.78
CA ALA A 20 2.50 -0.03 11.17
C ALA A 20 1.78 -0.48 9.90
N ARG A 21 0.43 -0.53 9.93
CA ARG A 21 -0.39 -0.85 8.76
C ARG A 21 -0.11 0.12 7.61
N LEU A 22 -0.12 1.42 7.88
CA LEU A 22 0.12 2.43 6.84
C LEU A 22 1.55 2.35 6.29
N MET A 23 2.54 2.08 7.13
CA MET A 23 3.93 1.90 6.71
C MET A 23 4.10 0.69 5.79
N ILE A 24 3.42 -0.42 6.07
CA ILE A 24 3.45 -1.62 5.22
C ILE A 24 2.84 -1.31 3.85
N VAL A 25 1.65 -0.70 3.82
CA VAL A 25 0.97 -0.33 2.57
C VAL A 25 1.84 0.63 1.75
N SER A 26 2.39 1.66 2.40
CA SER A 26 3.23 2.67 1.75
C SER A 26 4.51 2.06 1.17
N SER A 27 5.17 1.17 1.93
CA SER A 27 6.37 0.48 1.45
C SER A 27 6.07 -0.39 0.23
N LYS A 28 4.96 -1.14 0.22
CA LYS A 28 4.53 -1.94 -0.93
C LYS A 28 4.26 -1.07 -2.16
N LEU A 29 3.57 0.06 -2.01
CA LEU A 29 3.32 1.00 -3.11
C LEU A 29 4.62 1.56 -3.71
N ILE A 30 5.57 1.95 -2.86
CA ILE A 30 6.87 2.45 -3.32
C ILE A 30 7.60 1.37 -4.13
N LEU A 31 7.63 0.13 -3.65
CA LEU A 31 8.25 -0.99 -4.37
C LEU A 31 7.57 -1.28 -5.71
N LEU A 32 6.23 -1.23 -5.75
CA LEU A 32 5.48 -1.39 -7.01
C LEU A 32 5.74 -0.24 -7.98
N GLY A 33 5.93 0.98 -7.48
CA GLY A 33 6.37 2.13 -8.28
C GLY A 33 7.74 1.89 -8.92
N PHE A 34 8.72 1.44 -8.13
CA PHE A 34 10.04 1.05 -8.66
C PHE A 34 9.94 -0.08 -9.67
N ALA A 35 9.12 -1.11 -9.41
CA ALA A 35 8.87 -2.19 -10.36
C ALA A 35 8.32 -1.68 -11.70
N GLY A 36 7.40 -0.70 -11.66
CA GLY A 36 6.86 -0.07 -12.87
C GLY A 36 7.92 0.70 -13.66
N ILE A 37 8.79 1.44 -12.98
CA ILE A 37 9.91 2.15 -13.62
C ILE A 37 10.87 1.15 -14.27
N ILE A 38 11.23 0.06 -13.58
CA ILE A 38 12.08 -1.00 -14.12
C ILE A 38 11.43 -1.64 -15.36
N HIS A 39 10.14 -1.97 -15.30
CA HIS A 39 9.41 -2.53 -16.44
C HIS A 39 9.36 -1.57 -17.63
N ALA A 40 9.23 -0.27 -17.39
CA ALA A 40 9.24 0.74 -18.45
C ALA A 40 10.60 0.78 -19.20
N VAL A 41 11.71 0.52 -18.51
CA VAL A 41 13.05 0.42 -19.11
C VAL A 41 13.27 -0.97 -19.74
N PHE A 42 12.79 -2.03 -19.08
CA PHE A 42 12.96 -3.42 -19.48
C PHE A 42 11.59 -4.13 -19.60
N PRO A 43 10.88 -3.98 -20.73
CA PRO A 43 9.49 -4.44 -20.86
C PRO A 43 9.33 -5.97 -20.86
N MET A 44 10.43 -6.74 -20.89
CA MET A 44 10.40 -8.20 -20.88
C MET A 44 10.36 -8.81 -19.48
N ILE A 45 10.60 -8.02 -18.42
CA ILE A 45 10.58 -8.46 -17.03
C ILE A 45 9.44 -7.78 -16.27
N MET A 46 8.96 -8.38 -15.16
CA MET A 46 7.93 -7.79 -14.29
C MET A 46 6.55 -7.51 -14.95
N LEU A 47 6.23 -8.25 -16.03
CA LEU A 47 5.05 -8.08 -16.90
C LEU A 47 3.71 -7.92 -16.17
N LYS A 48 3.53 -8.61 -15.04
CA LYS A 48 2.30 -8.56 -14.23
C LYS A 48 2.52 -8.03 -12.81
N THR A 49 3.77 -7.74 -12.44
CA THR A 49 4.13 -7.46 -11.05
C THR A 49 3.39 -6.23 -10.49
N VAL A 50 3.29 -5.16 -11.29
CA VAL A 50 2.59 -3.94 -10.87
C VAL A 50 1.07 -4.19 -10.75
N SER A 51 0.45 -4.80 -11.76
CA SER A 51 -1.00 -4.99 -11.79
C SER A 51 -1.50 -6.02 -10.77
N GLU A 52 -0.80 -7.16 -10.63
CA GLU A 52 -1.11 -8.15 -9.59
C GLU A 52 -0.80 -7.61 -8.19
N GLY A 53 0.29 -6.85 -8.04
CA GLY A 53 0.64 -6.21 -6.78
C GLY A 53 -0.39 -5.19 -6.31
N ILE A 54 -0.91 -4.34 -7.21
CA ILE A 54 -1.98 -3.39 -6.90
C ILE A 54 -3.27 -4.12 -6.53
N LYS A 55 -3.66 -5.15 -7.29
CA LYS A 55 -4.86 -5.95 -6.98
C LYS A 55 -4.76 -6.59 -5.59
N LYS A 56 -3.64 -7.24 -5.30
CA LYS A 56 -3.40 -7.86 -3.99
C LYS A 56 -3.43 -6.83 -2.87
N LEU A 57 -2.82 -5.65 -3.07
CA LEU A 57 -2.83 -4.59 -2.07
C LEU A 57 -4.24 -4.04 -1.83
N ALA A 58 -5.04 -3.91 -2.88
CA ALA A 58 -6.44 -3.48 -2.77
C ALA A 58 -7.26 -4.50 -1.97
N ASP A 59 -7.11 -5.80 -2.26
CA ASP A 59 -7.77 -6.87 -1.51
C ASP A 59 -7.33 -6.88 -0.03
N GLU A 60 -6.02 -6.75 0.22
CA GLU A 60 -5.47 -6.66 1.57
C GLU A 60 -6.11 -5.49 2.33
N ILE A 61 -6.20 -4.29 1.73
CA ILE A 61 -6.79 -3.10 2.36
C ILE A 61 -8.29 -3.28 2.61
N ALA A 62 -9.02 -3.96 1.72
CA ALA A 62 -10.46 -4.20 1.84
C ALA A 62 -10.80 -5.19 2.95
N HIS A 63 -9.92 -6.15 3.24
CA HIS A 63 -10.10 -7.19 4.25
C HIS A 63 -9.42 -6.90 5.58
N PHE A 64 -9.15 -5.63 5.85
CA PHE A 64 -8.26 -5.18 6.93
C PHE A 64 -9.02 -4.45 8.05
#